data_AF-A0A7K2WRX3-F1
#
_entry.id   AF-A0A7K2WRX3-F1
#
_cell.length_a   1.000
_cell.length_b   1.000
_cell.length_c   1.000
_cell.angle_alpha   90.00
_cell.angle_beta   90.00
_cell.angle_gamma   90.00
#
_symmetry.space_group_name_H-M   'P 1'
#
loop_
_entity.id
_entity.type
_entity.pdbx_description
1 polymer ?
#
loop_
_entity_poly.entity_id
_entity_poly.type
_entity_poly.pdbx_seq_one_letter_code
_entity_poly.pdbx_strand_id
1 'polypeptide(L)'
;MEMNVSYTSLVAVGDSFTEGMSDLLPDGSYRGWADLLAARFAARDPRFRYANLAVRGKLIGQIVEEQVEVAAAMSADVVTLVGGLNDTLRPKCDMGRVRGLLEEAVEKLTPSCKQLVLMRSPGRNGPVMERFRPRMEELFGFVDELAERHGALVVDLYGAPALGDQRMWDVDRLHLTAEGHRRVAEAVWQTLGQAAEDDWRTELPAAVPVRWVARRSGDVRFARQYLGPWIMRRLTGRSTGDGRLPKRPELLPYGATTGCPEEP
;
A
#
# COMPACT_ATOMS: atom_id res chain seq x y z
N MET A 1 -17.11 -3.32 27.39
CA MET A 1 -17.66 -4.18 26.32
C MET A 1 -16.85 -3.93 25.07
N GLU A 2 -15.82 -4.74 24.84
CA GLU A 2 -15.10 -4.72 23.56
C GLU A 2 -16.03 -5.24 22.48
N MET A 3 -16.55 -4.32 21.67
CA MET A 3 -17.15 -4.68 20.40
C MET A 3 -16.00 -5.08 19.48
N ASN A 4 -15.56 -6.34 19.53
CA ASN A 4 -14.72 -6.89 18.46
C ASN A 4 -15.59 -6.89 17.19
N VAL A 5 -15.51 -5.81 16.42
CA VAL A 5 -16.17 -5.72 15.12
C VAL A 5 -15.56 -6.79 14.24
N SER A 6 -16.35 -7.82 13.92
CA SER A 6 -15.93 -8.86 13.00
C SER A 6 -16.10 -8.35 11.58
N TYR A 7 -14.99 -8.16 10.86
CA TYR A 7 -14.98 -7.84 9.44
C TYR A 7 -15.02 -9.11 8.60
N THR A 8 -15.88 -9.15 7.58
CA THR A 8 -16.10 -10.31 6.70
C THR A 8 -15.61 -10.11 5.27
N SER A 9 -15.21 -8.88 4.92
CA SER A 9 -14.68 -8.57 3.60
C SER A 9 -13.71 -7.39 3.60
N LEU A 10 -12.72 -7.45 2.71
CA LEU A 10 -11.73 -6.40 2.48
C LEU A 10 -11.57 -6.11 0.98
N VAL A 11 -11.58 -4.83 0.61
CA VAL A 11 -11.19 -4.37 -0.72
C VAL A 11 -9.99 -3.44 -0.58
N ALA A 12 -8.91 -3.74 -1.30
CA ALA A 12 -7.68 -2.95 -1.29
C ALA A 12 -7.56 -2.11 -2.57
N VAL A 13 -7.47 -0.79 -2.40
CA VAL A 13 -7.38 0.21 -3.47
C VAL A 13 -6.04 0.92 -3.38
N GLY A 14 -5.37 1.09 -4.53
CA GLY A 14 -4.14 1.87 -4.58
C GLY A 14 -3.17 1.50 -5.68
N ASP A 15 -1.89 1.65 -5.35
CA ASP A 15 -0.76 1.51 -6.27
C ASP A 15 0.14 0.30 -5.96
N SER A 16 1.43 0.38 -6.30
CA SER A 16 2.43 -0.67 -6.07
C SER A 16 2.60 -1.07 -4.61
N PHE A 17 2.41 -0.12 -3.68
CA PHE A 17 2.48 -0.41 -2.26
C PHE A 17 1.39 -1.40 -1.84
N THR A 18 0.15 -1.14 -2.27
CA THR A 18 -1.01 -2.00 -2.01
C THR A 18 -1.02 -3.26 -2.87
N GLU A 19 -0.47 -3.22 -4.09
CA GLU A 19 -0.29 -4.41 -4.95
C GLU A 19 0.65 -5.43 -4.28
N GLY A 20 1.58 -4.97 -3.43
CA GLY A 20 2.50 -5.85 -2.71
C GLY A 20 3.88 -6.00 -3.35
N MET A 21 4.29 -5.01 -4.15
CA MET A 21 5.58 -5.03 -4.84
C MET A 21 6.72 -5.38 -3.87
N SER A 22 7.66 -6.17 -4.37
CA SER A 22 8.84 -6.71 -3.67
C SER A 22 8.59 -7.80 -2.61
N ASP A 23 7.35 -8.21 -2.35
CA ASP A 23 7.03 -9.45 -1.61
C ASP A 23 6.68 -10.58 -2.60
N LEU A 24 7.69 -10.98 -3.39
CA LEU A 24 7.56 -11.96 -4.47
C LEU A 24 7.46 -13.39 -3.93
N LEU A 25 6.45 -14.13 -4.39
CA LEU A 25 6.28 -15.55 -4.12
C LEU A 25 7.00 -16.42 -5.17
N PRO A 26 7.25 -17.72 -4.88
CA PRO A 26 7.92 -18.62 -5.83
C PRO A 26 7.21 -18.75 -7.19
N ASP A 27 5.89 -18.54 -7.23
CA ASP A 27 5.08 -18.57 -8.46
C ASP A 27 5.17 -17.27 -9.29
N GLY A 28 5.93 -16.27 -8.82
CA GLY A 28 6.11 -14.98 -9.46
C GLY A 28 5.02 -13.96 -9.15
N SER A 29 4.02 -14.30 -8.35
CA SER A 29 3.01 -13.36 -7.86
C SER A 29 3.53 -12.53 -6.68
N TYR A 30 2.90 -11.39 -6.43
CA TYR A 30 3.20 -10.56 -5.27
C TYR A 30 2.14 -10.76 -4.19
N ARG A 31 2.58 -11.06 -2.98
CA ARG A 31 1.70 -11.20 -1.81
C ARG A 31 1.40 -9.82 -1.21
N GLY A 32 2.35 -9.22 -0.49
CA GLY A 32 2.18 -7.87 0.09
C GLY A 32 1.31 -7.81 1.32
N TRP A 33 1.25 -6.62 1.93
CA TRP A 33 0.58 -6.41 3.22
C TRP A 33 -0.93 -6.67 3.18
N ALA A 34 -1.60 -6.32 2.07
CA ALA A 34 -3.05 -6.44 1.97
C ALA A 34 -3.48 -7.93 1.91
N ASP A 35 -2.71 -8.77 1.23
CA ASP A 35 -2.93 -10.22 1.18
C ASP A 35 -2.56 -10.88 2.52
N LEU A 36 -1.51 -10.42 3.19
CA LEU A 36 -1.18 -10.87 4.56
C LEU A 36 -2.30 -10.54 5.56
N LEU A 37 -2.93 -9.37 5.41
CA LEU A 37 -4.07 -8.96 6.22
C LEU A 37 -5.30 -9.84 5.91
N ALA A 38 -5.61 -10.04 4.62
CA ALA A 38 -6.71 -10.88 4.19
C ALA A 38 -6.56 -12.34 4.65
N ALA A 39 -5.35 -12.90 4.56
CA ALA A 39 -5.04 -14.24 5.05
C ALA A 39 -5.33 -14.39 6.55
N ARG A 40 -5.01 -13.36 7.35
CA ARG A 40 -5.26 -13.38 8.79
C ARG A 40 -6.74 -13.31 9.14
N PHE A 41 -7.53 -12.49 8.46
CA PHE A 41 -8.98 -12.52 8.62
C PHE A 41 -9.57 -13.86 8.16
N ALA A 42 -9.11 -14.40 7.03
CA ALA A 42 -9.57 -15.68 6.50
C ALA A 42 -9.24 -16.88 7.40
N ALA A 43 -8.15 -16.81 8.17
CA ALA A 43 -7.82 -17.82 9.18
C ALA A 43 -8.82 -17.82 10.35
N ARG A 44 -9.54 -16.71 10.58
CA ARG A 44 -10.58 -16.59 11.62
C ARG A 44 -11.98 -16.89 11.10
N ASP A 45 -12.29 -16.51 9.85
CA ASP A 45 -13.51 -16.91 9.14
C ASP A 45 -13.15 -17.34 7.70
N PRO A 46 -13.25 -18.65 7.36
CA PRO A 46 -12.96 -19.15 6.01
C PRO A 46 -13.83 -18.53 4.89
N ARG A 47 -14.96 -17.90 5.24
CA ARG A 47 -15.84 -17.19 4.29
C ARG A 47 -15.40 -15.77 4.00
N PHE A 48 -14.32 -15.29 4.64
CA PHE A 48 -13.79 -13.94 4.43
C PHE A 48 -13.51 -13.69 2.95
N ARG A 49 -14.05 -12.58 2.43
CA ARG A 49 -13.92 -12.21 1.02
C ARG A 49 -12.86 -11.13 0.83
N TYR A 50 -12.10 -11.22 -0.26
CA TYR A 50 -11.02 -10.29 -0.52
C TYR A 50 -10.89 -9.93 -2.00
N ALA A 51 -10.75 -8.64 -2.28
CA ALA A 51 -10.32 -8.11 -3.57
C ALA A 51 -9.10 -7.19 -3.40
N ASN A 52 -8.21 -7.20 -4.39
CA ASN A 52 -7.10 -6.27 -4.50
C ASN A 52 -7.13 -5.63 -5.88
N LEU A 53 -7.58 -4.38 -5.92
CA LEU A 53 -7.74 -3.57 -7.12
C LEU A 53 -6.46 -2.78 -7.47
N ALA A 54 -5.45 -2.84 -6.61
CA ALA A 54 -4.26 -2.04 -6.73
C ALA A 54 -3.38 -2.45 -7.91
N VAL A 55 -2.79 -1.46 -8.58
CA VAL A 55 -1.92 -1.66 -9.74
C VAL A 55 -0.73 -0.72 -9.65
N ARG A 56 0.49 -1.26 -9.74
CA ARG A 56 1.75 -0.52 -9.66
C ARG A 56 1.82 0.71 -10.55
N GLY A 57 2.42 1.76 -10.00
CA GLY A 57 2.73 2.98 -10.73
C GLY A 57 1.53 3.86 -11.07
N LYS A 58 0.33 3.51 -10.62
CA LYS A 58 -0.85 4.37 -10.75
C LYS A 58 -0.69 5.67 -9.97
N LEU A 59 -1.21 6.72 -10.55
CA LEU A 59 -1.43 8.02 -9.92
C LEU A 59 -2.85 8.10 -9.35
N ILE A 60 -3.09 9.06 -8.45
CA ILE A 60 -4.42 9.20 -7.81
C ILE A 60 -5.55 9.35 -8.83
N GLY A 61 -5.34 10.07 -9.93
CA GLY A 61 -6.35 10.19 -10.99
C GLY A 61 -6.74 8.85 -11.62
N GLN A 62 -5.77 7.97 -11.85
CA GLN A 62 -6.02 6.63 -12.40
C GLN A 62 -6.66 5.69 -11.36
N ILE A 63 -6.35 5.90 -10.08
CA ILE A 63 -7.00 5.17 -8.98
C ILE A 63 -8.48 5.55 -8.91
N VAL A 64 -8.79 6.85 -8.95
CA VAL A 64 -10.17 7.36 -8.98
C VAL A 64 -10.94 6.81 -10.18
N GLU A 65 -10.38 6.96 -11.38
CA GLU A 65 -11.04 6.56 -12.62
C GLU A 65 -11.31 5.05 -12.71
N GLU A 66 -10.34 4.23 -12.31
CA GLU A 66 -10.39 2.79 -12.62
C GLU A 66 -10.74 1.90 -11.42
N GLN A 67 -10.54 2.37 -10.18
CA GLN A 67 -10.67 1.52 -8.98
C GLN A 67 -11.79 1.96 -8.03
N VAL A 68 -12.05 3.26 -7.89
CA VAL A 68 -12.94 3.78 -6.83
C VAL A 68 -14.38 3.33 -7.02
N GLU A 69 -14.95 3.47 -8.23
CA GLU A 69 -16.32 3.00 -8.50
C GLU A 69 -16.45 1.49 -8.31
N VAL A 70 -15.46 0.73 -8.81
CA VAL A 70 -15.43 -0.73 -8.69
C VAL A 70 -15.40 -1.16 -7.22
N ALA A 71 -14.56 -0.52 -6.40
CA ALA A 71 -14.49 -0.79 -4.96
C ALA A 71 -15.80 -0.43 -4.24
N ALA A 72 -16.40 0.72 -4.56
CA ALA A 72 -17.65 1.15 -3.95
C ALA A 72 -18.80 0.17 -4.24
N ALA A 73 -18.88 -0.32 -5.48
CA ALA A 73 -19.89 -1.29 -5.90
C ALA A 73 -19.78 -2.65 -5.18
N MET A 74 -18.60 -3.00 -4.64
CA MET A 74 -18.40 -4.25 -3.90
C MET A 74 -19.01 -4.24 -2.49
N SER A 75 -19.31 -3.05 -1.94
CA SER A 75 -19.89 -2.86 -0.61
C SER A 75 -19.21 -3.67 0.50
N ALA A 76 -17.87 -3.63 0.54
CA ALA A 76 -17.08 -4.39 1.48
C ALA A 76 -17.15 -3.81 2.91
N ASP A 77 -16.86 -4.65 3.89
CA ASP A 77 -16.80 -4.20 5.29
C ASP A 77 -15.65 -3.22 5.50
N VAL A 78 -14.46 -3.54 4.99
CA VAL A 78 -13.28 -2.66 5.03
C VAL A 78 -12.85 -2.31 3.62
N VAL A 79 -12.63 -1.03 3.37
CA VAL A 79 -11.94 -0.54 2.19
C VAL A 79 -10.67 0.16 2.63
N THR A 80 -9.53 -0.17 2.00
CA THR A 80 -8.28 0.57 2.19
C THR A 80 -7.99 1.39 0.95
N LEU A 81 -7.63 2.66 1.13
CA LEU A 81 -7.27 3.57 0.04
C LEU A 81 -5.87 4.12 0.26
N VAL A 82 -4.95 3.80 -0.65
CA VAL A 82 -3.60 4.38 -0.68
C VAL A 82 -3.34 4.97 -2.06
N GLY A 83 -3.17 6.28 -2.15
CA GLY A 83 -2.89 6.98 -3.40
C GLY A 83 -2.32 8.38 -3.18
N GLY A 84 -1.84 8.99 -4.26
CA GLY A 84 -1.29 10.36 -4.25
C GLY A 84 0.21 10.45 -3.97
N LEU A 85 0.82 9.50 -3.24
CA LEU A 85 2.27 9.56 -2.99
C LEU A 85 3.08 9.47 -4.29
N ASN A 86 2.66 8.68 -5.28
CA ASN A 86 3.33 8.64 -6.58
C ASN A 86 3.32 9.99 -7.31
N ASP A 87 2.26 10.78 -7.13
CA ASP A 87 2.09 12.12 -7.70
C ASP A 87 3.07 13.11 -7.05
N THR A 88 3.19 13.11 -5.71
CA THR A 88 4.08 14.05 -4.98
C THR A 88 5.54 13.91 -5.38
N LEU A 89 5.95 12.69 -5.75
CA LEU A 89 7.28 12.35 -6.25
C LEU A 89 7.55 12.84 -7.69
N ARG A 90 6.55 13.39 -8.40
CA ARG A 90 6.74 13.90 -9.78
C ARG A 90 7.20 15.37 -9.75
N PRO A 91 8.08 15.79 -10.69
CA PRO A 91 8.51 17.18 -10.78
C PRO A 91 7.35 18.17 -10.95
N LYS A 92 6.39 17.86 -11.83
CA LYS A 92 5.21 18.68 -12.18
C LYS A 92 3.96 18.33 -11.35
N CYS A 93 4.11 18.05 -10.06
CA CYS A 93 2.98 17.73 -9.18
C CYS A 93 2.11 18.97 -8.95
N ASP A 94 0.80 18.82 -9.16
CA ASP A 94 -0.24 19.76 -8.74
C ASP A 94 -0.89 19.22 -7.47
N MET A 95 -0.51 19.78 -6.32
CA MET A 95 -1.04 19.32 -5.02
C MET A 95 -2.54 19.60 -4.86
N GLY A 96 -3.06 20.67 -5.46
CA GLY A 96 -4.50 20.97 -5.41
C GLY A 96 -5.30 19.89 -6.12
N ARG A 97 -4.84 19.46 -7.31
CA ARG A 97 -5.44 18.34 -8.03
C ARG A 97 -5.35 17.02 -7.26
N VAL A 98 -4.19 16.73 -6.66
CA VAL A 98 -4.01 15.49 -5.87
C VAL A 98 -4.98 15.45 -4.69
N ARG A 99 -5.11 16.55 -3.95
CA ARG A 99 -6.05 16.66 -2.82
C ARG A 99 -7.50 16.53 -3.29
N GLY A 100 -7.91 17.24 -4.33
CA GLY A 100 -9.29 17.15 -4.85
C GLY A 100 -9.66 15.72 -5.29
N LEU A 101 -8.75 15.00 -5.96
CA LEU A 101 -9.00 13.62 -6.38
C LEU A 101 -9.01 12.63 -5.19
N LEU A 102 -8.17 12.87 -4.17
CA LEU A 102 -8.20 12.06 -2.96
C LEU A 102 -9.51 12.27 -2.18
N GLU A 103 -9.98 13.51 -2.09
CA GLU A 103 -11.28 13.84 -1.48
C GLU A 103 -12.43 13.16 -2.23
N GLU A 104 -12.47 13.26 -3.56
CA GLU A 104 -13.46 12.56 -4.40
C GLU A 104 -13.47 11.05 -4.13
N ALA A 105 -12.30 10.41 -4.03
CA ALA A 105 -12.20 8.99 -3.70
C ALA A 105 -12.77 8.69 -2.32
N VAL A 106 -12.44 9.49 -1.31
CA VAL A 106 -12.90 9.30 0.08
C VAL A 106 -14.42 9.50 0.18
N GLU A 107 -14.96 10.56 -0.39
CA GLU A 107 -16.40 10.86 -0.38
C GLU A 107 -17.21 9.73 -1.00
N LYS A 108 -16.66 9.08 -2.03
CA LYS A 108 -17.31 7.98 -2.73
C LYS A 108 -17.20 6.64 -2.01
N LEU A 109 -16.05 6.34 -1.43
CA LEU A 109 -15.83 5.05 -0.76
C LEU A 109 -16.46 4.99 0.63
N THR A 110 -16.45 6.09 1.38
CA THR A 110 -16.96 6.14 2.77
C THR A 110 -18.38 5.58 2.92
N PRO A 111 -19.40 6.02 2.16
CA PRO A 111 -20.77 5.50 2.32
C PRO A 111 -20.94 4.06 1.82
N SER A 112 -19.97 3.52 1.08
CA SER A 112 -20.03 2.19 0.48
C SER A 112 -19.43 1.09 1.36
N CYS A 113 -18.80 1.42 2.49
CA CYS A 113 -18.17 0.44 3.37
C CYS A 113 -18.49 0.69 4.83
N LYS A 114 -18.22 -0.29 5.70
CA LYS A 114 -18.38 -0.09 7.16
C LYS A 114 -17.23 0.74 7.73
N GLN A 115 -16.01 0.54 7.21
CA GLN A 115 -14.83 1.25 7.63
C GLN A 115 -13.91 1.54 6.44
N LEU A 116 -13.70 2.82 6.16
CA LEU A 116 -12.62 3.28 5.28
C LEU A 116 -11.33 3.41 6.09
N VAL A 117 -10.22 2.96 5.52
CA VAL A 117 -8.88 3.09 6.09
C VAL A 117 -7.97 3.82 5.12
N LEU A 118 -7.40 4.93 5.58
CA LEU A 118 -6.39 5.72 4.90
C LEU A 118 -5.02 5.48 5.54
N MET A 119 -3.95 5.88 4.85
CA MET A 119 -2.60 5.68 5.36
C MET A 119 -1.70 6.88 5.11
N ARG A 120 -0.94 7.24 6.15
CA ARG A 120 0.29 8.01 5.99
C ARG A 120 1.38 7.02 5.64
N SER A 121 1.61 6.84 4.34
CA SER A 121 2.49 5.80 3.79
C SER A 121 3.93 5.93 4.30
N PRO A 122 4.66 4.81 4.50
CA PRO A 122 6.01 4.87 5.02
C PRO A 122 6.97 5.51 4.01
N GLY A 123 8.08 6.05 4.50
CA GLY A 123 9.11 6.66 3.67
C GLY A 123 10.50 6.24 4.11
N ARG A 124 11.31 5.74 3.16
CA ARG A 124 12.70 5.38 3.42
C ARG A 124 13.54 6.59 3.83
N ASN A 125 14.31 6.46 4.90
CA ASN A 125 15.26 7.49 5.31
C ASN A 125 16.36 7.72 4.26
N GLY A 126 16.53 8.98 3.86
CA GLY A 126 17.58 9.40 2.93
C GLY A 126 17.31 10.74 2.24
N PRO A 127 18.32 11.30 1.55
CA PRO A 127 18.27 12.67 1.00
C PRO A 127 17.22 12.86 -0.10
N VAL A 128 16.83 11.78 -0.80
CA VAL A 128 15.75 11.84 -1.80
C VAL A 128 14.40 12.06 -1.12
N MET A 129 14.16 11.41 0.02
CA MET A 129 12.93 11.58 0.78
C MET A 129 12.80 13.01 1.32
N GLU A 130 13.89 13.56 1.88
CA GLU A 130 13.93 14.95 2.37
C GLU A 130 13.50 15.98 1.32
N ARG A 131 13.84 15.74 0.05
CA ARG A 131 13.45 16.64 -1.05
C ARG A 131 11.94 16.70 -1.26
N PHE A 132 11.22 15.59 -1.04
CA PHE A 132 9.78 15.49 -1.28
C PHE A 132 8.95 15.62 0.00
N ARG A 133 9.60 15.61 1.16
CA ARG A 133 8.99 15.72 2.50
C ARG A 133 7.89 16.80 2.60
N PRO A 134 8.07 18.05 2.14
CA PRO A 134 7.02 19.06 2.28
C PRO A 134 5.70 18.68 1.59
N ARG A 135 5.77 18.07 0.39
CA ARG A 135 4.57 17.63 -0.35
C ARG A 135 3.94 16.39 0.28
N MET A 136 4.75 15.52 0.87
CA MET A 136 4.26 14.35 1.58
C MET A 136 3.53 14.74 2.86
N GLU A 137 4.11 15.67 3.62
CA GLU A 137 3.50 16.18 4.86
C GLU A 137 2.22 16.97 4.54
N GLU A 138 2.17 17.73 3.44
CA GLU A 138 0.92 18.33 2.94
C GLU A 138 -0.14 17.26 2.61
N LEU A 139 0.23 16.19 1.90
CA LEU A 139 -0.69 15.09 1.58
C LEU A 139 -1.18 14.39 2.85
N PHE A 140 -0.30 14.13 3.81
CA PHE A 140 -0.61 13.41 5.04
C PHE A 140 -1.47 14.23 6.00
N GLY A 141 -1.23 15.54 6.12
CA GLY A 141 -2.14 16.43 6.85
C GLY A 141 -3.54 16.40 6.24
N PHE A 142 -3.63 16.42 4.90
CA PHE A 142 -4.93 16.31 4.22
C PHE A 142 -5.61 14.95 4.39
N VAL A 143 -4.83 13.86 4.49
CA VAL A 143 -5.36 12.52 4.85
C VAL A 143 -5.98 12.54 6.24
N ASP A 144 -5.33 13.16 7.22
CA ASP A 144 -5.86 13.29 8.58
C ASP A 144 -7.15 14.14 8.60
N GLU A 145 -7.20 15.26 7.86
CA GLU A 145 -8.40 16.09 7.70
C GLU A 145 -9.58 15.32 7.07
N LEU A 146 -9.32 14.52 6.04
CA LEU A 146 -10.34 13.67 5.41
C LEU A 146 -10.86 12.60 6.37
N ALA A 147 -9.95 11.97 7.12
CA ALA A 147 -10.32 10.96 8.08
C ALA A 147 -11.22 11.52 9.19
N GLU A 148 -10.89 12.69 9.72
CA GLU A 148 -11.72 13.38 10.72
C GLU A 148 -13.12 13.72 10.17
N ARG A 149 -13.20 14.26 8.95
CA ARG A 149 -14.48 14.64 8.32
C ARG A 149 -15.38 13.45 7.99
N HIS A 150 -14.79 12.32 7.60
CA HIS A 150 -15.53 11.16 7.06
C HIS A 150 -15.56 9.95 7.99
N GLY A 151 -14.98 10.03 9.19
CA GLY A 151 -14.91 8.90 10.12
C GLY A 151 -14.03 7.74 9.64
N ALA A 152 -13.06 8.01 8.77
CA ALA A 152 -12.09 7.01 8.34
C ALA A 152 -11.02 6.79 9.42
N LEU A 153 -10.41 5.61 9.42
CA LEU A 153 -9.24 5.35 10.25
C LEU A 153 -7.96 5.72 9.50
N VAL A 154 -6.96 6.22 10.20
CA VAL A 154 -5.62 6.48 9.63
C VAL A 154 -4.60 5.53 10.25
N VAL A 155 -3.87 4.82 9.39
CA VAL A 155 -2.69 4.06 9.80
C VAL A 155 -1.45 4.93 9.58
N ASP A 156 -0.81 5.34 10.67
CA ASP A 156 0.40 6.16 10.62
C ASP A 156 1.66 5.31 10.48
N LEU A 157 2.02 4.98 9.23
CA LEU A 157 3.22 4.23 8.90
C LEU A 157 4.44 5.16 8.73
N TYR A 158 4.20 6.41 8.33
CA TYR A 158 5.20 7.45 8.17
C TYR A 158 5.87 7.82 9.50
N GLY A 159 5.09 7.94 10.57
CA GLY A 159 5.58 8.27 11.91
C GLY A 159 6.35 7.14 12.62
N ALA A 160 6.42 5.93 12.04
CA ALA A 160 7.08 4.78 12.65
C ALA A 160 8.56 4.68 12.24
N PRO A 161 9.53 4.92 13.15
CA PRO A 161 10.95 4.95 12.80
C PRO A 161 11.46 3.66 12.14
N ALA A 162 10.94 2.51 12.59
CA ALA A 162 11.30 1.21 12.03
C ALA A 162 11.03 1.10 10.53
N LEU A 163 9.93 1.68 10.02
CA LEU A 163 9.59 1.65 8.59
C LEU A 163 10.45 2.62 7.75
N GLY A 164 11.16 3.56 8.39
CA GLY A 164 12.15 4.40 7.74
C GLY A 164 13.52 3.71 7.54
N ASP A 165 13.81 2.62 8.27
CA ASP A 165 15.08 1.89 8.18
C ASP A 165 15.26 1.26 6.79
N GLN A 166 16.44 1.43 6.18
CA GLN A 166 16.72 0.93 4.83
C GLN A 166 16.54 -0.58 4.67
N ARG A 167 16.66 -1.36 5.74
CA ARG A 167 16.44 -2.82 5.74
C ARG A 167 14.98 -3.20 5.52
N MET A 168 14.04 -2.27 5.71
CA MET A 168 12.63 -2.49 5.38
C MET A 168 12.36 -2.37 3.88
N TRP A 169 13.29 -1.84 3.09
CA TRP A 169 13.12 -1.53 1.68
C TRP A 169 13.97 -2.45 0.80
N ASP A 170 13.40 -2.94 -0.29
CA ASP A 170 14.07 -3.85 -1.21
C ASP A 170 15.20 -3.14 -1.99
N VAL A 171 15.90 -3.89 -2.84
CA VAL A 171 17.03 -3.44 -3.65
C VAL A 171 16.70 -2.26 -4.57
N ASP A 172 15.42 -2.09 -4.92
CA ASP A 172 14.91 -0.96 -5.69
C ASP A 172 14.70 0.32 -4.86
N ARG A 173 14.89 0.23 -3.54
CA ARG A 173 14.85 1.34 -2.57
C ARG A 173 13.52 2.10 -2.54
N LEU A 174 12.48 1.53 -3.12
CA LEU A 174 11.18 2.15 -3.31
C LEU A 174 10.06 1.29 -2.72
N HIS A 175 10.17 -0.03 -2.76
CA HIS A 175 9.15 -0.92 -2.22
C HIS A 175 9.64 -1.63 -0.96
N LEU A 176 8.68 -2.03 -0.12
CA LEU A 176 8.96 -2.75 1.11
C LEU A 176 9.37 -4.20 0.81
N THR A 177 10.26 -4.72 1.64
CA THR A 177 10.54 -6.15 1.74
C THR A 177 9.35 -6.89 2.36
N ALA A 178 9.38 -8.22 2.35
CA ALA A 178 8.41 -9.07 3.04
C ALA A 178 8.25 -8.70 4.54
N GLU A 179 9.34 -8.31 5.21
CA GLU A 179 9.33 -7.83 6.60
C GLU A 179 8.51 -6.53 6.74
N GLY A 180 8.76 -5.55 5.87
CA GLY A 180 8.01 -4.29 5.87
C GLY A 180 6.53 -4.52 5.62
N HIS A 181 6.17 -5.40 4.67
CA HIS A 181 4.78 -5.76 4.40
C HIS A 181 4.10 -6.44 5.59
N ARG A 182 4.80 -7.29 6.34
CA ARG A 182 4.25 -7.89 7.57
C ARG A 182 3.92 -6.84 8.62
N ARG A 183 4.83 -5.89 8.85
CA ARG A 183 4.64 -4.79 9.81
C ARG A 183 3.51 -3.86 9.41
N VAL A 184 3.40 -3.53 8.12
CA VAL A 184 2.26 -2.75 7.61
C VAL A 184 0.95 -3.51 7.85
N ALA A 185 0.91 -4.80 7.54
CA ALA A 185 -0.30 -5.58 7.73
C ALA A 185 -0.68 -5.60 9.24
N GLU A 186 0.29 -5.73 10.15
CA GLU A 186 0.07 -5.67 11.60
C GLU A 186 -0.41 -4.29 12.06
N ALA A 187 0.14 -3.21 11.50
CA ALA A 187 -0.32 -1.85 11.77
C ALA A 187 -1.80 -1.68 11.41
N VAL A 188 -2.20 -2.12 10.21
CA VAL A 188 -3.61 -2.05 9.76
C VAL A 188 -4.50 -2.93 10.64
N TRP A 189 -4.04 -4.13 10.97
CA TRP A 189 -4.72 -5.07 11.86
C TRP A 189 -5.06 -4.44 13.21
N GLN A 190 -4.06 -3.84 13.88
CA GLN A 190 -4.25 -3.15 15.16
C GLN A 190 -5.12 -1.90 15.03
N THR A 191 -4.95 -1.11 13.97
CA THR A 191 -5.80 0.08 13.73
C THR A 191 -7.27 -0.31 13.54
N LEU A 192 -7.57 -1.48 12.98
CA LEU A 192 -8.91 -2.05 12.87
C LEU A 192 -9.45 -2.61 14.21
N GLY A 193 -8.81 -2.28 15.34
CA GLY A 193 -9.25 -2.65 16.68
C GLY A 193 -9.00 -4.11 17.05
N GLN A 194 -8.22 -4.84 16.25
CA GLN A 194 -7.91 -6.22 16.55
C GLN A 194 -6.76 -6.33 17.56
N ALA A 195 -6.77 -7.40 18.37
CA ALA A 195 -5.69 -7.67 19.31
C ALA A 195 -4.35 -7.81 18.60
N ALA A 196 -3.32 -7.13 19.13
CA ALA A 196 -1.96 -7.16 18.61
C ALA A 196 -1.40 -8.60 18.62
N GLU A 197 -0.80 -9.00 17.50
CA GLU A 197 -0.07 -10.26 17.37
C GLU A 197 1.45 -10.03 17.43
N ASP A 198 1.91 -8.80 17.12
CA ASP A 198 3.32 -8.40 17.14
C ASP A 198 3.45 -6.88 17.43
N ASP A 199 4.62 -6.43 17.86
CA ASP A 199 4.94 -4.99 17.92
C ASP A 199 5.62 -4.55 16.61
N TRP A 200 4.81 -4.15 15.65
CA TRP A 200 5.29 -3.69 14.34
C TRP A 200 6.17 -2.43 14.40
N ARG A 201 6.13 -1.68 15.52
CA ARG A 201 6.95 -0.48 15.73
C ARG A 201 8.33 -0.78 16.31
N THR A 202 8.56 -1.99 16.81
CA THR A 202 9.84 -2.39 17.41
C THR A 202 11.01 -2.06 16.49
N GLU A 203 11.95 -1.26 16.99
CA GLU A 203 13.13 -0.88 16.23
C GLU A 203 14.03 -2.09 15.96
N LEU A 204 14.66 -2.09 14.78
CA LEU A 204 15.65 -3.10 14.46
C LEU A 204 16.91 -2.88 15.30
N PRO A 205 17.59 -3.95 15.73
CA PRO A 205 18.90 -3.83 16.35
C PRO A 205 19.85 -3.00 15.49
N ALA A 206 20.75 -2.27 16.16
CA ALA A 206 21.74 -1.42 15.50
C ALA A 206 22.46 -2.18 14.38
N ALA A 207 22.47 -1.61 13.18
CA ALA A 207 23.10 -2.24 12.03
C ALA A 207 24.63 -2.27 12.19
N VAL A 208 25.25 -3.38 11.78
CA VAL A 208 26.72 -3.44 11.66
C VAL A 208 27.14 -2.49 10.52
N PRO A 209 28.10 -1.57 10.74
CA PRO A 209 28.52 -0.63 9.70
C PRO A 209 29.03 -1.34 8.44
N VAL A 210 28.40 -1.07 7.30
CA VAL A 210 28.84 -1.59 6.00
C VAL A 210 30.03 -0.76 5.50
N ARG A 211 31.08 -1.42 4.99
CA ARG A 211 32.26 -0.75 4.41
C ARG A 211 31.84 0.17 3.26
N TRP A 212 32.40 1.39 3.25
CA TRP A 212 32.08 2.46 2.31
C TRP A 212 32.16 2.05 0.82
N VAL A 213 33.13 1.20 0.46
CA VAL A 213 33.34 0.75 -0.93
C VAL A 213 32.18 -0.13 -1.41
N ALA A 214 31.71 -1.03 -0.55
CA ALA A 214 30.55 -1.88 -0.84
C ALA A 214 29.29 -1.02 -1.06
N ARG A 215 29.12 0.04 -0.25
CA ARG A 215 28.01 0.99 -0.39
C ARG A 215 27.99 1.70 -1.74
N ARG A 216 29.12 2.25 -2.21
CA ARG A 216 29.21 2.94 -3.52
C ARG A 216 28.95 2.01 -4.70
N SER A 217 29.47 0.79 -4.66
CA SER A 217 29.22 -0.19 -5.72
C SER A 217 27.74 -0.59 -5.82
N GLY A 218 27.06 -0.66 -4.66
CA GLY A 218 25.61 -0.85 -4.58
C GLY A 218 24.81 0.33 -5.15
N ASP A 219 25.23 1.57 -4.88
CA ASP A 219 24.56 2.78 -5.39
C ASP A 219 24.62 2.89 -6.92
N VAL A 220 25.76 2.57 -7.53
CA VAL A 220 25.91 2.58 -9.01
C VAL A 220 25.06 1.51 -9.67
N ARG A 221 25.03 0.30 -9.09
CA ARG A 221 24.21 -0.81 -9.59
C ARG A 221 22.72 -0.48 -9.50
N PHE A 222 22.30 0.04 -8.34
CA PHE A 222 20.94 0.54 -8.12
C PHE A 222 20.55 1.59 -9.17
N ALA A 223 21.40 2.60 -9.37
CA ALA A 223 21.12 3.69 -10.30
C ALA A 223 20.91 3.19 -11.73
N ARG A 224 21.72 2.23 -12.18
CA ARG A 224 21.63 1.63 -13.52
C ARG A 224 20.43 0.71 -13.69
N GLN A 225 20.14 -0.13 -12.70
CA GLN A 225 19.15 -1.21 -12.84
C GLN A 225 17.72 -0.76 -12.54
N TYR A 226 17.53 0.20 -11.62
CA TYR A 226 16.21 0.56 -11.12
C TYR A 226 15.89 2.04 -11.37
N LEU A 227 16.76 2.96 -10.91
CA LEU A 227 16.47 4.39 -10.96
C LEU A 227 16.42 4.94 -12.40
N GLY A 228 17.41 4.62 -13.24
CA GLY A 228 17.48 5.08 -14.63
C GLY A 228 16.25 4.68 -15.45
N PRO A 229 15.89 3.38 -15.51
CA PRO A 229 14.67 2.93 -16.18
C PRO A 229 13.39 3.57 -15.61
N TRP A 230 13.33 3.79 -14.29
CA TRP A 230 12.19 4.44 -13.65
C TRP A 230 12.05 5.92 -14.04
N ILE A 231 13.16 6.68 -14.09
CA ILE A 231 13.17 8.06 -14.58
C ILE A 231 12.77 8.11 -16.05
N MET A 232 13.35 7.24 -16.89
CA MET A 232 13.03 7.18 -18.33
C MET A 232 11.54 6.95 -18.55
N ARG A 233 10.94 5.98 -17.85
CA ARG A 233 9.51 5.70 -17.90
C ARG A 233 8.68 6.94 -17.55
N ARG A 234 9.03 7.64 -16.46
CA ARG A 234 8.36 8.89 -16.06
C ARG A 234 8.45 10.00 -17.11
N LEU A 235 9.59 10.14 -17.79
CA LEU A 235 9.76 11.11 -18.88
C LEU A 235 8.95 10.73 -20.12
N THR A 236 8.79 9.43 -20.40
CA THR A 236 8.02 8.92 -21.55
C THR A 236 6.53 8.70 -21.27
N GLY A 237 6.06 8.99 -20.04
CA GLY A 237 4.68 8.77 -19.63
C GLY A 237 4.27 7.29 -19.46
N ARG A 238 5.20 6.34 -19.62
CA ARG A 238 4.93 4.90 -19.49
C ARG A 238 4.97 4.45 -18.04
N SER A 239 4.08 3.55 -17.64
CA SER A 239 4.07 2.89 -16.32
C SER A 239 4.40 1.41 -16.44
N THR A 240 4.96 0.81 -15.39
CA THR A 240 5.08 -0.65 -15.28
C THR A 240 3.74 -1.34 -15.04
N GLY A 241 2.68 -0.57 -14.76
CA GLY A 241 1.31 -1.05 -14.62
C GLY A 241 0.47 -0.97 -15.89
N ASP A 242 0.97 -0.37 -16.98
CA ASP A 242 0.19 -0.18 -18.20
C ASP A 242 -0.29 -1.54 -18.76
N GLY A 243 -1.59 -1.65 -19.04
CA GLY A 243 -2.22 -2.89 -19.53
C GLY A 243 -2.29 -4.02 -18.52
N ARG A 244 -1.93 -3.80 -17.25
CA ARG A 244 -2.07 -4.82 -16.19
C ARG A 244 -3.43 -4.73 -15.54
N LEU A 245 -4.06 -5.89 -15.37
CA LEU A 245 -5.26 -6.02 -14.55
C LEU A 245 -4.89 -6.15 -13.07
N PRO A 246 -5.82 -5.81 -12.15
CA PRO A 246 -5.63 -6.10 -10.74
C PRO A 246 -5.44 -7.59 -10.49
N LYS A 247 -4.65 -7.94 -9.47
CA LYS A 247 -4.35 -9.36 -9.17
C LYS A 247 -5.55 -10.14 -8.60
N ARG A 248 -6.50 -9.45 -7.95
CA ARG A 248 -7.78 -10.01 -7.50
C ARG A 248 -8.89 -8.99 -7.78
N PRO A 249 -9.44 -8.96 -9.00
CA PRO A 249 -10.40 -7.93 -9.42
C PRO A 249 -11.80 -8.12 -8.84
N GLU A 250 -12.10 -9.27 -8.25
CA GLU A 250 -13.43 -9.62 -7.72
C GLU A 250 -13.39 -9.89 -6.21
N LEU A 251 -14.46 -9.51 -5.50
CA LEU A 251 -14.61 -9.76 -4.07
C LEU A 251 -15.08 -11.20 -3.79
N LEU A 252 -14.12 -12.13 -3.85
CA LEU A 252 -14.35 -13.57 -3.69
C LEU A 252 -13.76 -14.11 -2.37
N PRO A 253 -14.20 -15.28 -1.87
CA PRO A 253 -13.58 -15.93 -0.72
C PRO A 253 -12.06 -16.07 -0.89
N TYR A 254 -11.27 -15.70 0.13
CA TYR A 254 -9.80 -15.64 0.01
C TYR A 254 -9.16 -17.01 -0.22
N GLY A 255 -9.66 -18.04 0.49
CA GLY A 255 -9.15 -19.42 0.49
C GLY A 255 -9.81 -20.38 -0.51
N ALA A 256 -10.73 -19.90 -1.35
CA ALA A 256 -11.20 -20.71 -2.47
C ALA A 256 -10.06 -20.83 -3.48
N THR A 257 -9.28 -21.90 -3.38
CA THR A 257 -8.54 -22.42 -4.51
C THR A 257 -9.52 -22.54 -5.66
N THR A 258 -9.23 -21.89 -6.79
CA THR A 258 -9.89 -22.20 -8.06
C THR A 258 -9.69 -23.69 -8.30
N GLY A 259 -10.70 -24.49 -7.96
CA GLY A 259 -10.73 -25.91 -8.28
C GLY A 259 -10.64 -26.01 -9.80
N CYS A 260 -9.61 -26.69 -10.27
CA CYS A 260 -9.65 -27.28 -11.59
C CYS A 260 -10.91 -28.18 -11.63
N PRO A 261 -11.80 -28.06 -12.63
CA PRO A 261 -12.92 -28.98 -12.70
C PRO A 261 -12.36 -30.39 -12.91
N GLU A 262 -12.66 -31.29 -11.97
CA GLU A 262 -12.58 -32.72 -12.23
C GLU A 262 -13.56 -33.01 -13.36
N GLU A 263 -13.03 -33.28 -14.56
CA GLU A 263 -13.83 -33.86 -15.64
C GLU A 263 -13.99 -35.38 -15.40
N PRO A 264 -15.18 -35.93 -15.74
CA PRO A 264 -15.58 -37.30 -15.45
C PRO A 264 -14.84 -38.37 -16.27
#